data_AF-A0A2V6AN63-F1
#
_entry.id   AF-A0A2V6AN63-F1
#
_cell.length_a   1.000
_cell.length_b   1.000
_cell.length_c   1.000
_cell.angle_alpha   90.00
_cell.angle_beta   90.00
_cell.angle_gamma   90.00
#
_symmetry.space_group_name_H-M   'P 1'
#
loop_
_entity.id
_entity.type
_entity.pdbx_description
1 polymer ?
#
loop_
_entity_poly.entity_id
_entity_poly.type
_entity_poly.pdbx_seq_one_letter_code
_entity_poly.pdbx_strand_id
1 'polypeptide(L)'
;MNKDFVLFNLTQTHEALGKLIADMKSDPEYDYGAYIVDIAHVYHHLNMAWNARDATKAAADECSEEDFYRWRQFPTEAIYLGP
;
A
#
# COMPACT_ATOMS: atom_id res chain seq x y z
N MET A 1 16.71 5.70 1.90
CA MET A 1 15.54 4.92 2.32
C MET A 1 15.06 5.25 3.74
N ASN A 2 13.83 5.75 3.87
CA ASN A 2 13.05 5.97 5.10
C ASN A 2 12.49 4.64 5.61
N LYS A 3 13.31 3.91 6.37
CA LYS A 3 13.00 2.54 6.78
C LYS A 3 11.72 2.43 7.63
N ASP A 4 11.47 3.39 8.52
CA ASP A 4 10.36 3.31 9.47
C ASP A 4 9.00 3.47 8.76
N PHE A 5 8.90 4.46 7.85
CA PHE A 5 7.68 4.67 7.07
C PHE A 5 7.40 3.52 6.10
N VAL A 6 8.46 2.98 5.49
CA VAL A 6 8.36 1.79 4.63
C VAL A 6 7.89 0.60 5.44
N LEU A 7 8.48 0.34 6.61
CA LEU A 7 8.11 -0.80 7.46
C LEU A 7 6.66 -0.68 7.96
N PHE A 8 6.24 0.51 8.36
CA PHE A 8 4.86 0.79 8.74
C PHE A 8 3.90 0.40 7.61
N ASN A 9 4.11 0.93 6.41
CA ASN A 9 3.23 0.66 5.28
C ASN A 9 3.27 -0.82 4.84
N LEU A 10 4.42 -1.48 4.84
CA LEU A 10 4.50 -2.92 4.55
C LEU A 10 3.76 -3.77 5.59
N THR A 11 3.76 -3.37 6.85
CA THR A 11 2.98 -4.03 7.91
C THR A 11 1.48 -3.86 7.65
N GLN A 12 1.04 -2.65 7.29
CA GLN A 12 -0.36 -2.39 6.90
C GLN A 12 -0.76 -3.14 5.63
N THR A 13 0.12 -3.25 4.63
CA THR A 13 -0.09 -4.09 3.44
C THR A 13 -0.31 -5.55 3.83
N HIS A 14 0.52 -6.09 4.74
CA HIS A 14 0.39 -7.48 5.21
C HIS A 14 -0.93 -7.71 5.94
N GLU A 15 -1.33 -6.81 6.83
CA GLU A 15 -2.61 -6.88 7.55
C GLU A 15 -3.81 -6.81 6.59
N ALA A 16 -3.80 -5.83 5.67
CA ALA A 16 -4.87 -5.65 4.69
C ALA A 16 -5.00 -6.86 3.75
N LEU A 17 -3.88 -7.39 3.25
CA LEU A 17 -3.87 -8.58 2.40
C LEU A 17 -4.32 -9.82 3.18
N GLY A 18 -3.89 -9.97 4.43
CA GLY A 18 -4.33 -11.05 5.31
C GLY A 18 -5.84 -11.02 5.53
N LYS A 19 -6.41 -9.84 5.80
CA LYS A 19 -7.85 -9.64 5.94
C LYS A 19 -8.60 -9.98 4.65
N LEU A 20 -8.17 -9.43 3.51
CA LEU A 20 -8.75 -9.71 2.19
C LEU A 20 -8.84 -11.22 1.95
N ILE A 21 -7.72 -11.94 2.14
CA ILE A 21 -7.65 -13.39 1.95
C ILE A 21 -8.59 -14.13 2.93
N ALA A 22 -8.67 -13.69 4.18
CA ALA A 22 -9.55 -14.30 5.18
C ALA A 22 -11.01 -14.14 4.78
N ASP A 23 -11.43 -12.92 4.44
CA ASP A 23 -12.82 -12.62 4.08
C ASP A 23 -13.24 -13.38 2.81
N MET A 24 -12.40 -13.39 1.77
CA MET A 24 -12.63 -14.19 0.56
C MET A 24 -12.83 -15.68 0.83
N LYS A 25 -12.24 -16.21 1.91
CA LYS A 25 -12.35 -17.63 2.28
C LYS A 25 -13.57 -17.92 3.13
N SER A 26 -13.97 -16.99 3.99
CA SER A 26 -14.96 -17.25 5.04
C SER A 26 -16.33 -16.66 4.77
N ASP A 27 -16.42 -15.59 3.99
CA ASP A 27 -17.69 -14.91 3.71
C ASP A 27 -18.28 -15.38 2.37
N PRO A 28 -19.40 -16.14 2.37
CA PRO A 28 -20.04 -16.60 1.15
C PRO A 28 -20.68 -15.48 0.33
N GLU A 29 -20.91 -14.30 0.93
CA GLU A 29 -21.44 -13.12 0.26
C GLU A 29 -20.32 -12.16 -0.21
N TYR A 30 -19.05 -12.55 -0.05
CA TYR A 30 -17.93 -11.75 -0.53
C TYR A 30 -17.99 -11.58 -2.05
N ASP A 31 -18.14 -10.33 -2.49
CA ASP A 31 -18.39 -10.00 -3.88
C ASP A 31 -17.27 -9.16 -4.50
N TYR A 32 -17.48 -8.79 -5.76
CA TYR A 32 -16.53 -7.96 -6.49
C TYR A 32 -16.41 -6.53 -5.91
N GLY A 33 -17.48 -5.99 -5.32
CA GLY A 33 -17.47 -4.68 -4.68
C GLY A 33 -16.54 -4.68 -3.46
N ALA A 34 -16.69 -5.67 -2.59
CA ALA A 34 -15.81 -5.90 -1.44
C ALA A 34 -14.36 -6.09 -1.88
N TYR A 35 -14.13 -6.92 -2.91
CA TYR A 35 -12.80 -7.13 -3.48
C TYR A 35 -12.13 -5.82 -3.91
N ILE A 36 -12.83 -4.96 -4.64
CA ILE A 36 -12.27 -3.71 -5.15
C ILE A 36 -11.85 -2.78 -4.01
N VAL A 37 -12.64 -2.71 -2.93
CA VAL A 37 -12.29 -1.91 -1.76
C VAL A 37 -11.06 -2.47 -1.05
N ASP A 38 -11.06 -3.77 -0.77
CA ASP A 38 -9.95 -4.41 -0.04
C ASP A 38 -8.64 -4.38 -0.84
N ILE A 39 -8.67 -4.70 -2.13
CA ILE A 39 -7.46 -4.69 -2.96
C ILE A 39 -6.93 -3.28 -3.19
N ALA A 40 -7.81 -2.27 -3.27
CA ALA A 40 -7.38 -0.87 -3.33
C ALA A 40 -6.65 -0.44 -2.05
N HIS A 41 -7.07 -0.95 -0.88
CA HIS A 41 -6.40 -0.70 0.39
C HIS A 41 -5.01 -1.35 0.45
N VAL A 42 -4.86 -2.56 -0.08
CA VAL A 42 -3.55 -3.23 -0.23
C VAL A 42 -2.63 -2.40 -1.12
N TYR A 43 -3.10 -1.99 -2.30
CA TYR A 43 -2.30 -1.17 -3.22
C TYR A 43 -1.94 0.18 -2.63
N HIS A 44 -2.84 0.81 -1.88
CA HIS A 44 -2.56 2.07 -1.20
C HIS A 44 -1.28 1.96 -0.36
N HIS A 45 -1.23 1.04 0.60
CA HIS A 45 -0.07 0.90 1.47
C HIS A 45 1.18 0.43 0.73
N LEU A 46 1.03 -0.50 -0.23
CA LEU A 46 2.17 -1.01 -0.98
C LEU A 46 2.82 0.10 -1.82
N ASN A 47 2.01 0.92 -2.47
CA ASN A 47 2.47 2.05 -3.26
C ASN A 47 3.10 3.13 -2.37
N MET A 48 2.49 3.43 -1.21
CA MET A 48 3.05 4.36 -0.23
C MET A 48 4.45 3.91 0.23
N ALA A 49 4.62 2.62 0.52
CA ALA A 49 5.93 2.05 0.87
C ALA A 49 6.96 2.23 -0.26
N TRP A 50 6.57 1.99 -1.51
CA TRP A 50 7.49 2.09 -2.66
C TRP A 50 7.86 3.54 -3.00
N ASN A 51 6.87 4.42 -3.16
CA ASN A 51 7.06 5.76 -3.68
C ASN A 51 7.62 6.73 -2.63
N ALA A 52 7.31 6.53 -1.35
CA ALA A 52 7.84 7.34 -0.26
C ALA A 52 9.19 6.82 0.27
N ARG A 53 9.77 5.78 -0.34
CA ARG A 53 10.96 5.08 0.18
C ARG A 53 12.12 6.02 0.45
N ASP A 54 12.29 7.11 -0.30
CA ASP A 54 13.38 8.07 -0.11
C ASP A 54 12.93 9.43 0.44
N ALA A 55 11.66 9.54 0.90
CA ALA A 55 11.17 10.72 1.58
C ALA A 55 11.92 11.01 2.88
N THR A 56 12.07 12.28 3.24
CA THR A 56 12.62 12.63 4.56
C THR A 56 11.66 12.21 5.66
N LYS A 57 12.18 12.02 6.89
CA LYS A 57 11.32 11.75 8.04
C LYS A 57 10.25 12.83 8.25
N ALA A 58 10.63 14.11 8.12
CA ALA A 58 9.69 15.21 8.27
C ALA A 58 8.54 15.16 7.24
N ALA A 59 8.85 14.92 5.95
CA ALA A 59 7.83 14.79 4.92
C ALA A 59 6.92 13.58 5.15
N ALA A 60 7.48 12.45 5.60
CA ALA A 60 6.70 11.25 5.90
C ALA A 60 5.82 11.40 7.15
N ASP A 61 6.29 12.11 8.17
CA ASP A 61 5.52 12.41 9.38
C ASP A 61 4.39 13.42 9.10
N GLU A 62 4.65 14.43 8.26
CA GLU A 62 3.63 15.40 7.84
C GLU A 62 2.60 14.77 6.91
N CYS A 63 3.07 13.94 5.95
CA CYS A 63 2.28 13.29 4.91
C CYS A 63 1.23 14.26 4.33
N SER A 64 1.71 15.34 3.72
CA SER A 64 0.84 16.36 3.12
C SER A 64 -0.17 15.74 2.15
N GLU A 65 -1.24 16.47 1.82
CA GLU A 65 -2.21 15.99 0.82
C GLU A 65 -1.53 15.69 -0.54
N GLU A 66 -0.59 16.53 -0.96
CA GLU A 66 0.21 16.31 -2.16
C GLU A 66 1.02 15.02 -2.07
N ASP A 67 1.70 14.80 -0.94
CA ASP A 67 2.47 13.57 -0.69
C ASP A 67 1.58 12.33 -0.70
N PHE A 68 0.43 12.41 -0.02
CA PHE A 68 -0.54 11.32 0.03
C PHE A 68 -1.01 10.92 -1.36
N TYR A 69 -1.39 11.88 -2.21
CA TYR A 69 -1.80 11.60 -3.58
C TYR A 69 -0.65 11.14 -4.45
N ARG A 70 0.56 11.69 -4.27
CA ARG A 70 1.75 11.31 -5.03
C ARG A 70 2.18 9.89 -4.71
N TRP A 71 2.27 9.53 -3.44
CA TRP A 71 2.85 8.25 -3.00
C TRP A 71 1.90 7.07 -3.15
N ARG A 72 0.57 7.27 -3.16
CA ARG A 72 -0.40 6.18 -3.36
C ARG A 72 -0.54 5.70 -4.81
N GLN A 73 0.06 6.38 -5.77
CA GLN A 73 -0.04 6.02 -7.19
C GLN A 73 0.71 4.72 -7.48
N PHE A 74 0.28 4.00 -8.52
CA PHE A 74 1.07 2.87 -9.00
C PHE A 74 2.49 3.34 -9.41
N PRO A 75 3.53 2.53 -9.13
CA PRO A 75 4.88 2.84 -9.58
C PRO A 75 4.91 3.05 -11.10
N THR A 76 5.44 4.19 -11.53
CA THR A 76 5.61 4.52 -12.96
C THR A 76 7.02 4.19 -13.46
N GLU A 77 7.96 3.97 -12.55
CA GLU A 77 9.32 3.52 -12.86
C GLU A 77 9.28 2.05 -13.29
N ALA A 78 10.14 1.69 -14.24
CA ALA A 78 10.32 0.29 -14.62
C ALA A 78 10.82 -0.51 -13.39
N ILE A 79 9.97 -1.37 -12.85
CA ILE A 79 10.38 -2.33 -11.83
C ILE A 79 11.21 -3.39 -12.56
N TYR A 80 12.51 -3.42 -12.31
CA TYR A 80 13.37 -4.48 -12.80
C TYR A 80 13.01 -5.79 -12.06
N LEU A 81 12.46 -6.76 -12.79
CA LEU A 81 12.03 -8.04 -12.23
C LEU A 81 13.13 -9.12 -12.28
N GLY A 82 14.35 -8.77 -12.69
CA GLY A 82 15.42 -9.73 -12.97
C GLY A 82 15.38 -10.27 -14.41
N PRO A 83 16.40 -11.04 -14.83
CA PRO A 83 16.30 -11.92 -16.00
C PRO A 83 15.39 -13.13 -15.76
#